data_AF-A0A8B6E1I4-F1
#
_entry.id   AF-A0A8B6E1I4-F1
#
_cell.length_a   1.000
_cell.length_b   1.000
_cell.length_c   1.000
_cell.angle_alpha   90.00
_cell.angle_beta   90.00
_cell.angle_gamma   90.00
#
_symmetry.space_group_name_H-M   'P 1'
#
loop_
_entity.id
_entity.type
_entity.pdbx_description
1 polymer ?
#
loop_
_entity_poly.entity_id
_entity_poly.type
_entity_poly.pdbx_seq_one_letter_code
_entity_poly.pdbx_strand_id
1 'polypeptide(L)' 'MIGKKQCIGIEKIYWENNGLYDDSSIFSKFCNYDVDGGGWIVIQRRQDNTDFYRTWSDYKKGFGSLDDSFWLGNIV' A
#
# COMPACT_ATOMS: atom_id res chain seq x y z
N MET A 1 28.48 -4.19 2.19
CA MET A 1 27.51 -3.69 1.18
C MET A 1 26.17 -3.61 1.88
N ILE A 2 25.57 -2.42 2.00
CA ILE A 2 24.31 -2.23 2.71
C ILE A 2 23.21 -2.76 1.80
N GLY A 3 22.79 -4.02 2.02
CA GLY A 3 21.69 -4.63 1.28
C GLY A 3 20.42 -3.83 1.53
N LYS A 4 19.82 -3.30 0.46
CA LYS A 4 18.48 -2.69 0.53
C LYS A 4 17.54 -3.76 1.11
N LYS A 5 16.81 -3.44 2.17
CA LYS A 5 15.73 -4.30 2.67
C LYS A 5 14.80 -4.59 1.48
N GLN A 6 14.78 -5.85 1.02
CA GLN A 6 13.78 -6.34 0.07
C GLN A 6 12.47 -6.42 0.84
N CYS A 7 11.54 -5.51 0.58
CA CYS A 7 10.28 -5.44 1.32
C CYS A 7 9.23 -6.35 0.69
N ILE A 8 8.83 -7.38 1.44
CA ILE A 8 7.68 -8.23 1.15
C ILE A 8 6.75 -8.13 2.36
N GLY A 9 5.55 -7.60 2.15
CA GLY A 9 4.59 -7.40 3.23
C GLY A 9 4.16 -5.95 3.40
N ILE A 10 3.49 -5.69 4.52
CA ILE A 10 2.90 -4.39 4.82
C ILE A 10 3.96 -3.47 5.43
N GLU A 11 4.15 -2.30 4.82
CA GLU A 11 5.06 -1.26 5.29
C GLU A 11 4.33 0.07 5.47
N LYS A 12 4.72 0.80 6.52
CA LYS A 12 4.34 2.21 6.70
C LYS A 12 5.31 3.08 5.92
N ILE A 13 4.77 3.92 5.03
CA ILE A 13 5.56 4.98 4.42
C ILE A 13 5.43 6.21 5.29
N TYR A 14 6.57 6.86 5.50
CA TYR A 14 6.67 8.16 6.13
C TYR A 14 7.04 9.16 5.04
N TRP A 15 6.29 10.26 4.93
CA TRP A 15 6.72 11.40 4.13
C TRP A 15 7.39 12.41 5.06
N GLU A 16 8.60 12.81 4.70
CA GLU A 16 9.35 13.85 5.40
C GLU A 16 9.04 15.19 4.74
N ASN A 17 8.59 16.16 5.51
CA ASN A 17 8.47 17.55 5.09
C ASN A 17 9.44 18.40 5.91
N ASN A 18 10.56 18.80 5.30
CA ASN A 18 11.60 19.62 5.94
C ASN A 18 12.13 19.05 7.28
N GLY A 19 12.44 17.75 7.35
CA GLY A 19 12.97 17.13 8.57
C GLY A 19 11.92 16.75 9.62
N LEU A 20 10.64 17.03 9.37
CA LEU A 20 9.54 16.68 10.26
C LEU A 20 8.69 15.57 9.62
N TYR A 21 8.50 14.49 10.35
CA TYR A 21 7.56 13.43 9.99
C TYR A 21 6.14 13.90 10.28
N ASP A 22 5.31 13.92 9.26
CA ASP A 22 3.89 14.23 9.40
C ASP A 22 3.13 12.91 9.62
N ASP A 23 2.70 12.65 10.85
CA ASP A 23 1.92 11.46 11.19
C ASP A 23 0.60 11.38 10.40
N SER A 24 0.07 12.51 9.92
CA SER A 24 -1.13 12.52 9.07
C SER A 24 -0.85 12.01 7.65
N SER A 25 0.43 11.96 7.25
CA SER A 25 0.88 11.47 5.96
C SER A 25 1.26 9.98 5.97
N ILE A 26 1.21 9.33 7.14
CA ILE A 26 1.54 7.90 7.26
C ILE A 26 0.44 7.07 6.63
N PHE A 27 0.77 6.36 5.55
CA PHE A 27 -0.10 5.34 4.99
C PHE A 27 0.62 4.00 4.89
N SER A 28 -0.16 2.92 5.09
CA SER A 28 0.34 1.56 4.97
C SER A 28 0.18 1.09 3.52
N LYS A 29 1.17 0.37 3.00
CA LYS A 29 1.15 -0.23 1.65
C LYS A 29 1.62 -1.67 1.71
N PHE A 30 1.22 -2.48 0.74
CA PHE A 30 1.83 -3.78 0.52
C PHE A 30 2.95 -3.65 -0.52
N CYS A 31 4.16 -4.07 -0.14
CA CYS A 31 5.32 -4.15 -1.03
C CYS A 31 5.53 -5.58 -1.50
N ASN A 32 5.87 -5.75 -2.78
CA ASN A 32 6.29 -7.02 -3.34
C ASN A 32 7.72 -6.90 -3.91
N TYR A 33 8.63 -7.71 -3.38
CA TYR A 33 10.01 -7.78 -3.86
C TYR A 33 10.32 -9.04 -4.70
N ASP A 34 9.43 -10.03 -4.73
CA ASP A 34 9.72 -11.32 -5.36
C ASP A 34 9.58 -11.30 -6.89
N VAL A 35 8.89 -10.28 -7.43
CA VAL A 35 8.58 -10.18 -8.86
C VAL A 35 9.47 -9.12 -9.53
N ASP A 36 10.08 -9.48 -10.65
CA ASP A 36 10.81 -8.58 -11.56
C ASP A 36 11.85 -7.66 -10.89
N GLY A 37 12.61 -8.20 -9.94
CA GLY A 37 13.64 -7.43 -9.22
C GLY A 37 13.10 -6.53 -8.10
N GLY A 38 11.79 -6.59 -7.85
CA GLY A 38 11.16 -6.06 -6.65
C GLY A 38 10.95 -4.56 -6.59
N GLY A 39 10.47 -4.08 -5.44
CA GLY A 39 10.18 -2.66 -5.20
C GLY A 39 8.79 -2.22 -5.66
N TRP A 40 7.89 -3.17 -5.93
CA TRP A 40 6.53 -2.88 -6.36
C TRP A 40 5.66 -2.49 -5.19
N ILE A 41 4.98 -1.35 -5.33
CA ILE A 41 3.85 -1.00 -4.48
C ILE A 41 2.61 -1.64 -5.10
N VAL A 42 1.99 -2.57 -4.39
CA VAL A 42 0.77 -3.23 -4.84
C VAL A 42 -0.41 -2.30 -4.57
N ILE A 43 -1.07 -1.84 -5.63
CA ILE A 43 -2.22 -0.92 -5.54
C ILE A 43 -3.56 -1.66 -5.41
N GLN A 44 -3.59 -2.94 -5.77
CA GLN A 44 -4.77 -3.80 -5.70
C GLN A 44 -4.34 -5.25 -5.54
N ARG A 45 -5.07 -6.02 -4.73
CA ARG A 45 -4.86 -7.46 -4.59
C ARG A 45 -6.18 -8.20 -4.41
N ARG A 46 -6.27 -9.44 -4.94
CA ARG A 46 -7.39 -10.37 -4.77
C ARG A 46 -6.89 -11.71 -4.25
N GLN A 47 -7.28 -12.07 -3.04
CA GLN A 47 -6.93 -13.33 -2.38
C GLN A 47 -8.10 -13.96 -1.63
N ASP A 48 -9.15 -13.18 -1.33
CA ASP A 48 -10.35 -13.61 -0.63
C ASP A 48 -11.64 -13.13 -1.33
N ASN A 49 -12.77 -13.31 -0.66
CA ASN A 49 -14.10 -12.92 -1.14
C ASN A 49 -14.48 -11.46 -0.78
N THR A 50 -13.51 -10.58 -0.51
CA THR A 50 -13.80 -9.15 -0.33
C THR A 50 -14.58 -8.62 -1.54
N ASP A 51 -15.66 -7.89 -1.25
CA ASP A 51 -16.51 -7.30 -2.27
C ASP A 51 -15.85 -6.05 -2.89
N PHE A 52 -15.76 -6.04 -4.22
CA PHE A 52 -15.23 -4.94 -5.04
C PHE A 52 -16.34 -4.18 -5.79
N TYR A 53 -17.61 -4.58 -5.65
CA TYR A 53 -18.73 -3.81 -6.20
C TYR A 53 -19.07 -2.65 -5.25
N ARG A 54 -18.23 -1.62 -5.27
CA ARG A 54 -18.24 -0.50 -4.32
C ARG A 54 -18.50 0.85 -4.98
N THR A 55 -18.81 1.86 -4.17
CA THR A 55 -19.06 3.22 -4.65
C THR A 55 -17.77 3.92 -5.07
N TRP A 56 -17.89 5.01 -5.85
CA TRP A 56 -16.75 5.86 -6.17
C TRP A 56 -16.04 6.39 -4.92
N SER A 57 -16.79 6.73 -3.87
CA SER A 57 -16.20 7.22 -2.61
C SER A 57 -15.30 6.16 -1.96
N ASP A 58 -15.69 4.88 -2.02
CA ASP A 58 -14.89 3.78 -1.48
C ASP A 58 -13.61 3.59 -2.30
N TYR A 59 -13.72 3.64 -3.62
CA TYR A 59 -12.54 3.59 -4.51
C TYR A 59 -11.60 4.79 -4.35
N LYS A 60 -12.13 5.97 -4.03
CA LYS A 60 -11.31 7.15 -3.71
C LYS A 60 -10.53 6.94 -2.40
N LYS A 61 -11.20 6.45 -1.34
CA LYS A 61 -10.60 6.26 -0.01
C LYS A 61 -9.72 5.02 0.10
N GLY A 62 -9.99 3.99 -0.70
CA GLY A 62 -9.46 2.64 -0.51
C GLY A 62 -10.34 1.80 0.42
N PHE A 63 -10.24 0.47 0.28
CA PHE A 63 -10.99 -0.50 1.07
C PHE A 63 -10.31 -1.87 1.09
N GLY A 64 -10.76 -2.73 1.99
CA GLY A 64 -10.21 -4.09 2.17
C GLY A 64 -9.04 -4.12 3.14
N SER A 65 -8.35 -5.27 3.20
CA SER A 65 -7.23 -5.53 4.10
C SER A 65 -5.95 -5.70 3.29
N LEU A 66 -4.89 -4.99 3.68
CA LEU A 66 -3.56 -5.17 3.08
C LEU A 66 -2.98 -6.57 3.34
N ASP A 67 -3.50 -7.30 4.34
CA ASP A 67 -3.16 -8.69 4.62
C ASP A 67 -3.86 -9.67 3.67
N ASP A 68 -4.96 -9.25 3.00
CA ASP A 68 -5.78 -10.06 2.09
C ASP A 68 -6.08 -9.33 0.77
N SER A 69 -7.36 -9.15 0.40
CA SER A 69 -7.75 -8.35 -0.76
C SER A 69 -8.01 -6.89 -0.39
N PHE A 70 -7.52 -5.98 -1.24
CA PHE A 70 -7.71 -4.55 -1.04
C PHE A 70 -7.66 -3.75 -2.34
N TRP A 71 -8.13 -2.50 -2.23
CA TRP A 71 -7.87 -1.40 -3.15
C TRP A 71 -7.21 -0.27 -2.37
N LEU A 72 -6.02 0.19 -2.80
CA LEU A 72 -5.22 1.18 -2.05
C LEU A 72 -5.89 2.56 -1.97
N GLY A 73 -6.73 2.89 -2.96
CA GLY A 73 -7.38 4.20 -3.08
C GLY A 73 -6.83 5.01 -4.25
N ASN A 74 -7.70 5.79 -4.89
CA ASN A 74 -7.34 6.56 -6.09
C ASN A 74 -6.60 7.87 -5.81
N ILE A 75 -6.48 8.30 -4.54
CA ILE A 75 -5.89 9.58 -4.11
C ILE A 75 -6.32 10.74 -5.03
N VAL A 76 -7.45 11.39 -4.72
CA VAL A 76 -7.91 12.62 -5.40
C VAL A 76 -7.78 13.81 -4.48
#